data_AF-A0A6C0IWM5-F1
#
_entry.id   AF-A0A6C0IWM5-F1
#
_cell.length_a   1.000
_cell.length_b   1.000
_cell.length_c   1.000
_cell.angle_alpha   90.00
_cell.angle_beta   90.00
_cell.angle_gamma   90.00
#
_symmetry.space_group_name_H-M   'P 1'
#
loop_
_entity.id
_entity.type
_entity.pdbx_description
1 polymer ?
#
loop_
_entity_poly.entity_id
_entity_poly.type
_entity_poly.pdbx_seq_one_letter_code
_entity_poly.pdbx_strand_id
1 'polypeptide(L)'
;MPYVKECETIRWHTISMSDKKDVRGKIRRKKEKMIKEYLKPFMDRPKQGTTEWLEARKKSFGGSELPTLFFENKHKSPLMLLKNKTGLVEDKGNQENFSWGHFFEEVLSLVLEEEYDCTLFEAPSVDNPKYPKCHYSLDRIGVIDGEITLIEQKSPVSRILTGAIPEHYYSQPTSGACILEITERIMFSEGVFKLSKISNLKYSSTKYIKEVFSQSFYRKPVEYQSVMKLGVVLFEVTNKKYKKELTNEYFGYHRLPGEIFDLAKNKKEFFPMLLRWYKTHSDDGVHIYIKSFDRTDHIGYRKFIQEKQAEGKDIISVLGWKMFEKVDHFVDVDEKYLKDRMEFINTAGQLMDDTRAQPKSKQLAYLQQEYRKRYQPLKKKMYQKLKTCGGRPINRIDVCPSESSGITLTADMSDMTLTADMKKSDHECSVSDDETPDLPTLENKLILSVVPHHRPRPKTSSSSWKSQRIATLEKHKNMCRFCGLSGEKWMLCEYIDDSKTIGVTCPICKLITRCDFAGKHNKLLLCDSKLSQMKIVQKTHTYYKKHKTLPEPKDIDPTAKIIMSSTSGYGRDLRKTKPIKELKGFFTKEAEWEFGMMFP
;
A
#
# COMPACT_ATOMS: atom_id res chain seq x y z
N MET A 1 23.17 -29.12 -9.77
CA MET A 1 23.72 -29.82 -8.59
C MET A 1 22.55 -30.30 -7.75
N PRO A 2 22.43 -31.58 -7.35
CA PRO A 2 21.39 -31.99 -6.42
C PRO A 2 21.94 -31.88 -4.99
N TYR A 3 21.60 -30.80 -4.28
CA TYR A 3 21.68 -30.78 -2.83
C TYR A 3 20.43 -31.48 -2.29
N VAL A 4 20.56 -32.76 -1.91
CA VAL A 4 19.52 -33.51 -1.22
C VAL A 4 19.54 -33.10 0.25
N LYS A 5 18.41 -32.58 0.76
CA LYS A 5 18.22 -32.21 2.18
C LYS A 5 18.09 -33.48 3.03
N GLU A 6 19.17 -33.90 3.67
CA GLU A 6 19.07 -34.66 4.93
C GLU A 6 19.02 -33.66 6.08
N CYS A 7 17.81 -33.42 6.61
CA CYS A 7 17.62 -32.60 7.80
C CYS A 7 17.70 -33.54 9.02
N GLU A 8 18.86 -33.59 9.67
CA GLU A 8 19.00 -34.30 10.95
C GLU A 8 18.20 -33.57 12.02
N THR A 9 17.02 -34.10 12.34
CA THR A 9 16.21 -33.63 13.47
C THR A 9 16.86 -34.07 14.78
N ILE A 10 17.76 -33.25 15.33
CA ILE A 10 18.41 -33.51 16.63
C ILE A 10 17.35 -33.40 17.73
N ARG A 11 17.07 -34.49 18.46
CA ARG A 11 16.19 -34.47 19.65
C ARG A 11 16.94 -33.87 20.85
N TRP A 12 16.58 -32.64 21.22
CA TRP A 12 17.27 -31.80 22.23
C TRP A 12 17.04 -32.13 23.71
N HIS A 13 16.43 -33.28 24.03
CA HIS A 13 15.87 -33.53 25.36
C HIS A 13 16.91 -33.97 26.42
N THR A 14 18.18 -34.19 26.05
CA THR A 14 19.20 -34.76 26.96
C THR A 14 20.54 -34.00 27.03
N ILE A 15 20.67 -32.85 26.36
CA ILE A 15 21.95 -32.12 26.28
C ILE A 15 22.02 -31.01 27.35
N SER A 16 23.16 -30.91 28.06
CA SER A 16 23.43 -29.85 29.03
C SER A 16 23.39 -28.45 28.38
N MET A 17 23.15 -27.39 29.15
CA MET A 17 23.06 -26.02 28.60
C MET A 17 24.38 -25.51 28.00
N SER A 18 25.54 -25.95 28.53
CA SER A 18 26.86 -25.62 27.98
C SER A 18 27.09 -26.30 26.63
N ASP A 19 26.72 -27.57 26.52
CA ASP A 19 26.86 -28.35 25.28
C ASP A 19 25.89 -27.85 24.20
N LYS A 20 24.70 -27.39 24.59
CA LYS A 20 23.74 -26.74 23.68
C LYS A 20 24.32 -25.47 23.03
N LYS A 21 25.11 -24.67 23.76
CA LYS A 21 25.75 -23.46 23.20
C LYS A 21 26.84 -23.80 22.18
N ASP A 22 27.70 -24.78 22.47
CA ASP A 22 28.76 -25.19 21.53
C ASP A 22 28.18 -25.81 20.24
N VAL A 23 27.16 -26.68 20.36
CA VAL A 23 26.49 -27.27 19.20
C VAL A 23 25.83 -26.21 18.33
N ARG A 24 25.07 -25.26 18.93
CA ARG A 24 24.47 -24.14 18.19
C ARG A 24 25.52 -23.28 17.50
N GLY A 25 26.63 -22.98 18.16
CA GLY A 25 27.73 -22.22 17.59
C GLY A 25 28.42 -22.93 16.41
N LYS A 26 28.56 -24.26 16.46
CA LYS A 26 29.07 -25.07 15.34
C LYS A 26 28.11 -25.08 14.15
N ILE A 27 26.81 -25.28 14.38
CA ILE A 27 25.77 -25.24 13.34
C ILE A 27 25.74 -23.86 12.68
N ARG A 28 25.73 -22.78 13.47
CA ARG A 28 25.77 -21.40 13.00
C ARG A 28 26.95 -21.16 12.07
N ARG A 29 28.18 -21.43 12.53
CA ARG A 29 29.40 -21.24 11.71
C ARG A 29 29.38 -22.03 10.40
N LYS A 30 28.88 -23.27 10.43
CA LYS A 30 28.72 -24.11 9.22
C LYS A 30 27.75 -23.46 8.21
N LYS A 31 26.58 -23.02 8.67
CA LYS A 31 25.56 -22.40 7.82
C LYS A 31 25.96 -21.00 7.33
N GLU A 32 26.63 -20.20 8.14
CA GLU A 32 27.22 -18.91 7.72
C GLU A 32 28.26 -19.11 6.60
N LYS A 33 29.09 -20.16 6.70
CA LYS A 33 30.02 -20.52 5.62
C LYS A 33 29.27 -20.88 4.34
N MET A 34 28.19 -21.67 4.43
CA MET A 34 27.34 -22.00 3.28
C MET A 34 26.74 -20.75 2.63
N ILE A 35 26.24 -19.78 3.43
CA ILE A 35 25.73 -18.51 2.93
C ILE A 35 26.81 -17.76 2.15
N LYS A 36 28.01 -17.60 2.73
CA LYS A 36 29.13 -16.88 2.09
C LYS A 36 29.54 -17.53 0.77
N GLU A 37 29.65 -18.86 0.75
CA GLU A 37 30.01 -19.61 -0.46
C GLU A 37 28.93 -19.48 -1.55
N TYR A 38 27.64 -19.53 -1.16
CA TYR A 38 26.52 -19.35 -2.08
C TYR A 38 26.44 -17.94 -2.65
N LEU A 39 26.72 -16.91 -1.85
CA LEU A 39 26.62 -15.51 -2.27
C LEU A 39 27.83 -15.03 -3.10
N LYS A 40 28.99 -15.68 -2.95
CA LYS A 40 30.25 -15.30 -3.61
C LYS A 40 30.12 -15.00 -5.12
N PRO A 41 29.42 -15.81 -5.94
CA PRO A 41 29.30 -15.55 -7.39
C PRO A 41 28.49 -14.29 -7.75
N PHE A 42 27.77 -13.71 -6.79
CA PHE A 42 26.90 -12.56 -7.01
C PHE A 42 27.51 -11.24 -6.55
N MET A 43 28.63 -11.27 -5.82
CA MET A 43 29.21 -10.09 -5.18
C MET A 43 29.76 -9.05 -6.17
N ASP A 44 30.18 -9.48 -7.36
CA ASP A 44 30.69 -8.58 -8.42
C ASP A 44 29.58 -7.95 -9.27
N ARG A 45 28.31 -8.24 -8.96
CA ARG A 45 27.17 -7.68 -9.70
C ARG A 45 26.96 -6.21 -9.36
N PRO A 46 26.31 -5.45 -10.26
CA PRO A 46 25.95 -4.06 -9.99
C PRO A 46 25.22 -3.89 -8.67
N LYS A 47 25.71 -2.95 -7.86
CA LYS A 47 25.11 -2.61 -6.57
C LYS A 47 23.67 -2.10 -6.78
N GLN A 48 22.80 -2.41 -5.83
CA GLN A 48 21.42 -1.92 -5.84
C GLN A 48 21.37 -0.40 -5.96
N GLY A 49 20.53 0.08 -6.87
CA GLY A 49 20.34 1.50 -7.14
C GLY A 49 21.28 2.13 -8.17
N THR A 50 22.30 1.41 -8.69
CA THR A 50 23.12 1.93 -9.80
C THR A 50 22.37 1.86 -11.14
N THR A 51 22.85 2.61 -12.13
CA THR A 51 22.25 2.62 -13.48
C THR A 51 22.31 1.25 -14.13
N GLU A 52 23.43 0.54 -13.99
CA GLU A 52 23.63 -0.81 -14.54
C GLU A 52 22.65 -1.79 -13.89
N TRP A 53 22.42 -1.67 -12.59
CA TRP A 53 21.41 -2.45 -11.88
C TRP A 53 20.00 -2.14 -12.39
N LEU A 54 19.66 -0.86 -12.58
CA LEU A 54 18.36 -0.45 -13.13
C LEU A 54 18.14 -0.97 -14.56
N GLU A 55 19.16 -0.94 -15.41
CA GLU A 55 19.10 -1.48 -16.78
C GLU A 55 18.95 -3.00 -16.79
N ALA A 56 19.70 -3.71 -15.94
CA ALA A 56 19.55 -5.16 -15.77
C ALA A 56 18.11 -5.51 -15.34
N ARG A 57 17.54 -4.75 -14.40
CA ARG A 57 16.16 -4.92 -13.94
C ARG A 57 15.11 -4.71 -15.01
N LYS A 58 15.38 -3.97 -16.09
CA LYS A 58 14.40 -3.85 -17.18
C LYS A 58 14.18 -5.19 -17.89
N LYS A 59 15.13 -6.13 -17.83
CA LYS A 59 15.09 -7.39 -18.58
C LYS A 59 14.39 -8.55 -17.84
N SER A 60 14.10 -8.38 -16.56
CA SER A 60 13.54 -9.42 -15.69
C SER A 60 12.61 -8.81 -14.62
N PHE A 61 11.99 -9.66 -13.80
CA PHE A 61 11.06 -9.26 -12.75
C PHE A 61 11.69 -9.49 -11.37
N GLY A 62 11.69 -8.45 -10.54
CA GLY A 62 12.16 -8.53 -9.17
C GLY A 62 11.08 -9.07 -8.22
N GLY A 63 11.49 -9.54 -7.04
CA GLY A 63 10.56 -10.03 -6.00
C GLY A 63 9.39 -9.07 -5.70
N SER A 64 9.65 -7.76 -5.64
CA SER A 64 8.61 -6.73 -5.40
C SER A 64 7.65 -6.50 -6.58
N GLU A 65 7.96 -7.00 -7.77
CA GLU A 65 7.13 -6.87 -8.97
C GLU A 65 6.25 -8.11 -9.19
N LEU A 66 6.65 -9.26 -8.66
CA LEU A 66 5.91 -10.51 -8.76
C LEU A 66 4.48 -10.45 -8.22
N PRO A 67 4.17 -9.83 -7.05
CA PRO A 67 2.77 -9.66 -6.63
C PRO A 67 1.93 -8.90 -7.66
N THR A 68 2.55 -8.01 -8.45
CA THR A 68 1.84 -7.29 -9.52
C THR A 68 1.52 -8.20 -10.69
N LEU A 69 2.45 -9.06 -11.09
CA LEU A 69 2.22 -10.07 -12.13
C LEU A 69 1.14 -11.06 -11.73
N PHE A 70 1.11 -11.46 -10.47
CA PHE A 70 0.16 -12.45 -9.95
C PHE A 70 -1.20 -11.85 -9.57
N PHE A 71 -1.46 -10.58 -9.87
CA PHE A 71 -2.69 -9.86 -9.51
C PHE A 71 -2.95 -9.73 -7.99
N GLU A 72 -1.90 -9.85 -7.18
CA GLU A 72 -1.93 -9.72 -5.71
C GLU A 72 -1.65 -8.26 -5.28
N ASN A 73 -1.09 -7.44 -6.16
CA ASN A 73 -0.90 -6.01 -5.93
C ASN A 73 -2.16 -5.19 -6.30
N LYS A 74 -2.79 -4.56 -5.30
CA LYS A 74 -3.94 -3.66 -5.48
C LYS A 74 -3.59 -2.29 -6.07
N HIS A 75 -2.32 -1.90 -6.06
CA HIS A 75 -1.87 -0.55 -6.43
C HIS A 75 -1.41 -0.45 -7.89
N LYS A 76 -0.98 -1.55 -8.50
CA LYS A 76 -0.42 -1.58 -9.85
C LYS A 76 -0.98 -2.76 -10.61
N SER A 77 -1.35 -2.56 -11.87
CA SER A 77 -1.79 -3.67 -12.75
C SER A 77 -0.58 -4.29 -13.48
N PRO A 78 -0.64 -5.58 -13.86
CA PRO A 78 0.41 -6.19 -14.65
C PRO A 78 0.65 -5.48 -15.99
N LEU A 79 -0.41 -5.01 -16.67
CA LEU A 79 -0.26 -4.22 -17.89
C LEU A 79 0.55 -2.93 -17.66
N MET A 80 0.34 -2.23 -16.55
CA MET A 80 1.12 -1.05 -16.21
C MET A 80 2.58 -1.41 -15.91
N LEU A 81 2.83 -2.51 -15.19
CA LEU A 81 4.18 -3.01 -14.97
C LEU A 81 4.89 -3.32 -16.29
N LEU A 82 4.23 -4.01 -17.21
CA LEU A 82 4.80 -4.34 -18.52
C LEU A 82 5.12 -3.07 -19.34
N LYS A 83 4.22 -2.07 -19.34
CA LYS A 83 4.48 -0.76 -19.97
C LYS A 83 5.73 -0.08 -19.41
N ASN A 84 5.92 -0.14 -18.09
CA ASN A 84 7.11 0.42 -17.44
C ASN A 84 8.37 -0.35 -17.85
N LYS A 85 8.30 -1.69 -17.86
CA LYS A 85 9.43 -2.55 -18.26
C LYS A 85 9.83 -2.35 -19.71
N THR A 86 8.88 -2.11 -20.61
CA THR A 86 9.15 -1.85 -22.03
C THR A 86 9.51 -0.39 -22.33
N GLY A 87 9.55 0.49 -21.33
CA GLY A 87 9.85 1.92 -21.51
C GLY A 87 8.75 2.71 -22.22
N LEU A 88 7.52 2.19 -22.27
CA LEU A 88 6.37 2.87 -22.86
C LEU A 88 5.74 3.90 -21.91
N VAL A 89 5.98 3.73 -20.61
CA VAL A 89 5.55 4.64 -19.55
C VAL A 89 6.69 4.77 -18.55
N GLU A 90 6.97 5.98 -18.10
CA GLU A 90 7.93 6.20 -17.03
C GLU A 90 7.37 5.74 -15.68
N ASP A 91 8.18 5.00 -14.93
CA ASP A 91 7.83 4.65 -13.56
C ASP A 91 8.13 5.82 -12.63
N LYS A 92 7.09 6.61 -12.32
CA LYS A 92 7.18 7.70 -11.34
C LYS A 92 7.06 7.22 -9.89
N GLY A 93 7.61 6.04 -9.58
CA GLY A 93 7.49 5.38 -8.28
C GLY A 93 7.65 6.33 -7.08
N ASN A 94 7.07 5.97 -5.93
CA ASN A 94 7.06 6.84 -4.76
C ASN A 94 8.45 6.92 -4.10
N GLN A 95 9.30 7.81 -4.62
CA GLN A 95 10.68 7.97 -4.18
C GLN A 95 10.80 8.29 -2.68
N GLU A 96 9.85 9.04 -2.12
CA GLU A 96 9.83 9.37 -0.68
C GLU A 96 9.76 8.10 0.18
N ASN A 97 8.86 7.17 -0.17
CA ASN A 97 8.68 5.94 0.58
C ASN A 97 9.90 5.01 0.44
N PHE A 98 10.54 4.99 -0.72
CA PHE A 98 11.72 4.14 -0.93
C PHE A 98 12.93 4.65 -0.13
N SER A 99 13.18 5.96 -0.13
CA SER A 99 14.26 6.55 0.66
C SER A 99 14.08 6.29 2.16
N TRP A 100 12.85 6.37 2.66
CA TRP A 100 12.55 6.05 4.07
C TRP A 100 12.82 4.59 4.40
N GLY A 101 12.39 3.67 3.53
CA GLY A 101 12.67 2.23 3.66
C GLY A 101 14.16 1.95 3.76
N HIS A 102 14.94 2.38 2.76
CA HIS A 102 16.38 2.14 2.70
C HIS A 102 17.14 2.72 3.90
N PHE A 103 16.70 3.87 4.44
CA PHE A 103 17.37 4.48 5.59
C PHE A 103 17.26 3.63 6.86
N PHE A 104 16.07 3.08 7.11
CA PHE A 104 15.79 2.33 8.34
C PHE A 104 16.06 0.83 8.21
N GLU A 105 16.38 0.34 7.02
CA GLU A 105 16.74 -1.05 6.77
C GLU A 105 17.99 -1.48 7.57
N GLU A 106 19.04 -0.66 7.57
CA GLU A 106 20.26 -0.93 8.37
C GLU A 106 19.96 -0.92 9.86
N VAL A 107 19.16 0.03 10.31
CA VAL A 107 18.76 0.14 11.72
C VAL A 107 17.97 -1.09 12.15
N LEU A 108 17.03 -1.54 11.33
CA LEU A 108 16.26 -2.75 11.59
C LEU A 108 17.16 -4.00 11.59
N SER A 109 18.15 -4.06 10.71
CA SER A 109 19.14 -5.15 10.67
C SER A 109 19.94 -5.26 11.96
N LEU A 110 20.46 -4.15 12.49
CA LEU A 110 21.18 -4.12 13.76
C LEU A 110 20.32 -4.61 14.93
N VAL A 111 19.04 -4.23 14.95
CA VAL A 111 18.10 -4.71 15.97
C VAL A 111 17.89 -6.22 15.86
N LEU A 112 17.77 -6.76 14.64
CA LEU A 112 17.61 -8.20 14.42
C LEU A 112 18.88 -8.98 14.77
N GLU A 113 20.07 -8.48 14.43
CA GLU A 113 21.35 -9.10 14.80
C GLU A 113 21.52 -9.21 16.32
N GLU A 114 21.19 -8.13 17.04
CA GLU A 114 21.22 -8.08 18.51
C GLU A 114 20.20 -9.06 19.12
N GLU A 115 18.96 -9.04 18.63
CA GLU A 115 17.86 -9.82 19.20
C GLU A 115 17.99 -11.32 18.97
N TYR A 116 18.48 -11.72 17.79
CA TYR A 116 18.62 -13.12 17.42
C TYR A 116 20.04 -13.67 17.63
N ASP A 117 20.96 -12.87 18.19
CA ASP A 117 22.40 -13.16 18.28
C ASP A 117 22.89 -13.83 16.98
N CYS A 118 22.81 -13.07 15.89
CA CYS A 118 23.13 -13.56 14.56
C CYS A 118 23.98 -12.55 13.77
N THR A 119 24.48 -12.99 12.62
CA THR A 119 25.13 -12.10 11.65
C THR A 119 24.28 -12.12 10.40
N LEU A 120 23.90 -10.95 9.92
CA LEU A 120 23.11 -10.78 8.71
C LEU A 120 24.03 -10.44 7.54
N PHE A 121 23.83 -11.14 6.43
CA PHE A 121 24.54 -10.94 5.18
C PHE A 121 23.64 -10.23 4.18
N GLU A 122 24.21 -9.29 3.43
CA GLU A 122 23.60 -8.67 2.26
C GLU A 122 24.20 -9.24 0.97
N ALA A 123 23.46 -9.11 -0.14
CA ALA A 123 23.97 -9.45 -1.46
C ALA A 123 23.31 -8.57 -2.53
N PRO A 124 24.01 -8.33 -3.66
CA PRO A 124 23.37 -7.81 -4.86
C PRO A 124 22.25 -8.72 -5.36
N SER A 125 21.66 -8.34 -6.51
CA SER A 125 20.59 -9.14 -7.11
C SER A 125 21.06 -10.56 -7.44
N VAL A 126 20.41 -11.54 -6.85
CA VAL A 126 20.58 -12.98 -7.13
C VAL A 126 19.60 -13.39 -8.22
N ASP A 127 20.05 -14.23 -9.13
CA ASP A 127 19.22 -14.90 -10.13
C ASP A 127 19.27 -16.41 -9.88
N ASN A 128 18.32 -17.13 -10.47
CA ASN A 128 18.31 -18.57 -10.42
C ASN A 128 18.09 -19.10 -11.86
N PRO A 129 18.97 -19.96 -12.39
CA PRO A 129 18.81 -20.54 -13.73
C PRO A 129 17.46 -21.23 -13.97
N LYS A 130 16.83 -21.77 -12.91
CA LYS A 130 15.48 -22.34 -12.95
C LYS A 130 14.40 -21.30 -13.29
N TYR A 131 14.69 -20.02 -13.01
CA TYR A 131 13.78 -18.89 -13.15
C TYR A 131 14.46 -17.72 -13.89
N PRO A 132 14.84 -17.87 -15.18
CA PRO A 132 15.75 -16.96 -15.89
C PRO A 132 15.19 -15.54 -16.13
N LYS A 133 13.90 -15.31 -15.88
CA LYS A 133 13.23 -14.00 -15.94
C LYS A 133 12.92 -13.42 -14.57
N CYS A 134 13.35 -14.06 -13.50
CA CYS A 134 13.22 -13.57 -12.13
C CYS A 134 14.58 -13.26 -11.53
N HIS A 135 14.60 -12.27 -10.65
CA HIS A 135 15.72 -12.00 -9.79
C HIS A 135 15.21 -11.58 -8.41
N TYR A 136 16.07 -11.72 -7.41
CA TYR A 136 15.79 -11.27 -6.06
C TYR A 136 16.90 -10.37 -5.59
N SER A 137 16.56 -9.14 -5.21
CA SER A 137 17.47 -8.30 -4.43
C SER A 137 17.20 -8.62 -2.98
N LEU A 138 18.18 -9.22 -2.33
CA LEU A 138 18.09 -9.66 -0.95
C LEU A 138 18.14 -8.44 -0.03
N ASP A 139 17.19 -8.32 0.90
CA ASP A 139 17.35 -7.39 2.02
C ASP A 139 18.42 -7.99 2.96
N ARG A 140 18.13 -9.07 3.70
CA ARG A 140 19.13 -9.77 4.54
C ARG A 140 18.95 -11.29 4.53
N ILE A 141 20.02 -12.03 4.78
CA ILE A 141 19.99 -13.48 5.07
C ILE A 141 20.89 -13.78 6.27
N GLY A 142 20.49 -14.68 7.15
CA GLY A 142 21.27 -15.01 8.34
C GLY A 142 20.98 -16.41 8.86
N VAL A 143 21.61 -16.79 9.96
CA VAL A 143 21.30 -18.04 10.67
C VAL A 143 20.56 -17.71 11.95
N ILE A 144 19.27 -18.02 11.99
CA ILE A 144 18.37 -17.79 13.13
C ILE A 144 17.86 -19.15 13.60
N ASP A 145 17.99 -19.43 14.89
CA ASP A 145 17.62 -20.72 15.50
C ASP A 145 18.20 -21.96 14.79
N GLY A 146 19.40 -21.79 14.20
CA GLY A 146 20.08 -22.86 13.48
C GLY A 146 19.59 -23.07 12.05
N GLU A 147 18.76 -22.19 11.48
CA GLU A 147 18.26 -22.25 10.10
C GLU A 147 18.68 -21.02 9.27
N ILE A 148 19.02 -21.25 8.01
CA ILE A 148 19.29 -20.20 7.02
C ILE A 148 17.97 -19.50 6.73
N THR A 149 17.84 -18.29 7.28
CA THR A 149 16.62 -17.50 7.25
C THR A 149 16.80 -16.33 6.29
N LEU A 150 15.96 -16.28 5.26
CA LEU A 150 15.77 -15.10 4.41
C LEU A 150 14.94 -14.08 5.18
N ILE A 151 15.43 -12.85 5.30
CA ILE A 151 14.76 -11.77 6.01
C ILE A 151 14.35 -10.70 4.99
N GLU A 152 13.05 -10.44 4.90
CA GLU A 152 12.47 -9.32 4.15
C GLU A 152 12.06 -8.22 5.11
N GLN A 153 12.61 -7.03 4.92
CA GLN A 153 12.49 -5.90 5.83
C GLN A 153 11.58 -4.82 5.26
N LYS A 154 10.63 -4.35 6.05
CA LYS A 154 9.80 -3.18 5.69
C LYS A 154 9.80 -2.15 6.79
N SER A 155 10.12 -0.91 6.41
CA SER A 155 10.00 0.25 7.30
C SER A 155 8.89 1.16 6.79
N PRO A 156 7.60 0.86 7.02
CA PRO A 156 6.52 1.65 6.44
C PRO A 156 6.43 3.03 7.09
N VAL A 157 6.27 4.08 6.26
CA VAL A 157 6.12 5.46 6.72
C VAL A 157 4.86 5.66 7.57
N SER A 158 3.77 5.00 7.19
CA SER A 158 2.43 5.33 7.73
C SER A 158 1.53 4.15 8.05
N ARG A 159 2.03 2.92 7.86
CA ARG A 159 1.25 1.74 8.16
C ARG A 159 1.20 1.52 9.67
N ILE A 160 0.02 1.13 10.16
CA ILE A 160 -0.16 0.56 11.50
C ILE A 160 0.13 -0.93 11.38
N LEU A 161 1.03 -1.46 12.20
CA LEU A 161 1.34 -2.88 12.18
C LEU A 161 0.13 -3.64 12.75
N THR A 162 -0.29 -4.67 12.04
CA THR A 162 -1.49 -5.44 12.39
C THR A 162 -1.15 -6.80 12.98
N GLY A 163 0.13 -7.13 13.15
CA GLY A 163 0.55 -8.49 13.44
C GLY A 163 0.29 -9.45 12.27
N ALA A 164 0.25 -8.94 11.03
CA ALA A 164 0.04 -9.77 9.84
C ALA A 164 0.80 -9.21 8.64
N ILE A 165 1.39 -10.11 7.84
CA ILE A 165 1.98 -9.77 6.55
C ILE A 165 0.86 -9.28 5.61
N PRO A 166 1.00 -8.11 4.96
CA PRO A 166 0.10 -7.71 3.89
C PRO A 166 0.09 -8.73 2.77
N GLU A 167 -1.09 -9.01 2.25
CA GLU A 167 -1.29 -9.92 1.13
C GLU A 167 -0.36 -9.62 -0.06
N HIS A 168 -0.17 -8.33 -0.40
CA HIS A 168 0.71 -7.92 -1.51
C HIS A 168 2.20 -8.01 -1.21
N TYR A 169 2.61 -8.19 0.05
CA TYR A 169 4.01 -8.44 0.40
C TYR A 169 4.32 -9.92 0.47
N TYR A 170 3.37 -10.81 0.74
CA TYR A 170 3.61 -12.24 0.90
C TYR A 170 4.39 -12.90 -0.25
N SER A 171 4.07 -12.50 -1.48
CA SER A 171 4.70 -13.02 -2.71
C SER A 171 6.18 -12.69 -2.80
N GLN A 172 6.60 -11.57 -2.23
CA GLN A 172 7.97 -11.08 -2.32
C GLN A 172 8.94 -12.02 -1.59
N PRO A 173 8.91 -12.20 -0.26
CA PRO A 173 9.84 -13.09 0.43
C PRO A 173 9.68 -14.55 0.00
N THR A 174 8.45 -15.00 -0.31
CA THR A 174 8.23 -16.38 -0.80
C THR A 174 8.93 -16.62 -2.14
N SER A 175 8.89 -15.65 -3.05
CA SER A 175 9.65 -15.73 -4.30
C SER A 175 11.16 -15.68 -4.07
N GLY A 176 11.62 -14.89 -3.10
CA GLY A 176 13.02 -14.83 -2.71
C GLY A 176 13.53 -16.18 -2.23
N ALA A 177 12.78 -16.85 -1.36
CA ALA A 177 13.12 -18.17 -0.86
C ALA A 177 13.15 -19.24 -1.97
N CYS A 178 12.27 -19.12 -2.98
CA CYS A 178 12.33 -20.01 -4.14
C CYS A 178 13.56 -19.76 -5.03
N ILE A 179 14.02 -18.51 -5.13
CA ILE A 179 15.18 -18.12 -5.94
C ILE A 179 16.48 -18.49 -5.21
N LEU A 180 16.53 -18.21 -3.90
CA LEU A 180 17.64 -18.49 -3.00
C LEU A 180 17.53 -19.91 -2.44
N GLU A 181 18.00 -20.91 -3.19
CA GLU A 181 17.80 -22.34 -2.88
C GLU A 181 18.37 -22.80 -1.52
N ILE A 182 19.27 -22.02 -0.92
CA ILE A 182 19.81 -22.28 0.43
C ILE A 182 18.86 -21.86 1.56
N THR A 183 17.74 -21.19 1.24
CA THR A 183 16.79 -20.69 2.23
C THR A 183 16.01 -21.85 2.84
N GLU A 184 16.03 -21.93 4.17
CA GLU A 184 15.28 -22.92 4.95
C GLU A 184 14.04 -22.31 5.60
N ARG A 185 14.11 -21.01 5.94
CA ARG A 185 13.03 -20.26 6.59
C ARG A 185 12.92 -18.85 6.03
N ILE A 186 11.74 -18.27 6.10
CA ILE A 186 11.49 -16.87 5.79
C ILE A 186 11.14 -16.12 7.08
N MET A 187 11.71 -14.94 7.26
CA MET A 187 11.27 -13.94 8.22
C MET A 187 10.81 -12.69 7.46
N PHE A 188 9.59 -12.24 7.71
CA PHE A 188 9.14 -10.92 7.30
C PHE A 188 9.12 -10.00 8.52
N SER A 189 10.00 -9.00 8.54
CA SER A 189 10.17 -8.07 9.66
C SER A 189 9.72 -6.68 9.27
N GLU A 190 8.85 -6.08 10.09
CA GLU A 190 8.42 -4.69 9.91
C GLU A 190 8.81 -3.81 11.07
N GLY A 191 9.38 -2.63 10.80
CA GLY A 191 9.71 -1.63 11.82
C GLY A 191 9.04 -0.27 11.56
N VAL A 192 8.24 0.23 12.51
CA VAL A 192 7.67 1.58 12.40
C VAL A 192 8.55 2.59 13.13
N PHE A 193 9.21 3.44 12.33
CA PHE A 193 10.07 4.51 12.82
C PHE A 193 9.31 5.83 12.84
N LYS A 194 9.55 6.70 13.83
CA LYS A 194 9.03 8.09 13.81
C LYS A 194 10.08 9.08 14.26
N LEU A 195 10.19 10.19 13.53
CA LEU A 195 10.94 11.36 13.94
C LEU A 195 10.22 12.08 15.07
N SER A 196 10.95 12.48 16.11
CA SER A 196 10.38 13.18 17.27
C SER A 196 11.38 14.17 17.85
N LYS A 197 10.91 15.29 18.41
CA LYS A 197 11.76 16.19 19.21
C LYS A 197 12.30 15.42 20.41
N ILE A 198 13.51 15.77 20.88
CA ILE A 198 14.11 15.15 22.09
C ILE A 198 13.18 15.30 23.30
N SER A 199 12.57 16.47 23.50
CA SER A 199 11.56 16.69 24.55
C SER A 199 10.29 15.86 24.36
N ASN A 200 9.95 15.56 23.10
CA ASN A 200 8.82 14.71 22.73
C ASN A 200 9.20 13.23 22.65
N LEU A 201 10.46 12.86 22.93
CA LEU A 201 10.83 11.46 23.11
C LEU A 201 10.04 10.83 24.25
N LYS A 202 9.59 11.64 25.23
CA LYS A 202 8.70 11.22 26.32
C LYS A 202 7.20 11.18 26.01
N TYR A 203 6.76 11.64 24.83
CA TYR A 203 5.33 11.73 24.50
C TYR A 203 4.98 11.04 23.17
N SER A 204 3.83 10.38 23.13
CA SER A 204 3.33 9.64 21.96
C SER A 204 2.48 10.48 21.00
N SER A 205 2.45 11.81 21.18
CA SER A 205 1.51 12.64 20.42
C SER A 205 1.82 12.60 18.93
N THR A 206 0.82 12.21 18.15
CA THR A 206 0.77 12.17 16.68
C THR A 206 0.88 13.55 16.03
N LYS A 207 1.10 14.62 16.81
CA LYS A 207 1.05 16.02 16.37
C LYS A 207 2.16 16.36 15.37
N TYR A 208 3.39 15.89 15.60
CA TYR A 208 4.52 16.19 14.72
C TYR A 208 4.40 15.51 13.34
N ILE A 209 3.83 14.30 13.28
CA ILE A 209 3.60 13.60 12.00
C ILE A 209 2.50 14.29 11.17
N LYS A 210 1.46 14.83 11.81
CA LYS A 210 0.39 15.56 11.12
C LYS A 210 0.88 16.81 10.37
N GLU A 211 1.95 17.42 10.86
CA GLU A 211 2.53 18.65 10.30
C GLU A 211 3.53 18.37 9.17
N VAL A 212 4.31 17.28 9.26
CA VAL A 212 5.35 16.93 8.25
C VAL A 212 4.83 15.98 7.15
N PHE A 213 3.92 15.05 7.47
CA PHE A 213 3.39 14.06 6.53
C PHE A 213 1.85 14.05 6.54
N SER A 214 1.26 14.87 5.67
CA SER A 214 -0.17 15.09 5.36
C SER A 214 -1.28 14.54 6.31
N GLN A 215 -2.13 15.48 6.72
CA GLN A 215 -3.11 15.46 7.82
C GLN A 215 -4.23 14.39 7.84
N SER A 216 -4.30 13.41 6.95
CA SER A 216 -5.55 12.61 6.79
C SER A 216 -5.62 11.25 7.49
N PHE A 217 -4.50 10.65 7.93
CA PHE A 217 -4.50 9.24 8.36
C PHE A 217 -4.35 8.96 9.86
N TYR A 218 -3.87 9.91 10.67
CA TYR A 218 -3.56 9.65 12.09
C TYR A 218 -4.63 10.19 13.04
N ARG A 219 -5.68 9.40 13.30
CA ARG A 219 -6.75 9.75 14.25
C ARG A 219 -6.70 9.02 15.60
N LYS A 220 -5.80 8.06 15.81
CA LYS A 220 -5.65 7.39 17.11
C LYS A 220 -4.31 7.72 17.76
N PRO A 221 -4.27 8.11 19.04
CA PRO A 221 -3.03 8.16 19.80
C PRO A 221 -2.46 6.73 19.89
N VAL A 222 -1.16 6.59 19.62
CA VAL A 222 -0.43 5.35 19.96
C VAL A 222 -0.05 5.50 21.42
N GLU A 223 -0.36 4.54 22.28
CA GLU A 223 0.02 4.63 23.69
C GLU A 223 1.53 4.41 23.87
N TYR A 224 2.11 4.97 24.93
CA TYR A 224 3.55 4.91 25.21
C TYR A 224 4.06 3.46 25.39
N GLN A 225 3.15 2.51 25.61
CA GLN A 225 3.45 1.10 25.77
C GLN A 225 4.00 0.42 24.52
N SER A 226 3.84 1.01 23.33
CA SER A 226 4.29 0.36 22.11
C SER A 226 5.81 0.53 21.87
N VAL A 227 6.44 1.64 22.28
CA VAL A 227 7.83 1.95 21.91
C VAL A 227 8.79 0.85 22.35
N MET A 228 9.42 0.17 21.39
CA MET A 228 10.30 -0.96 21.63
C MET A 228 11.76 -0.54 21.82
N LYS A 229 12.28 0.28 20.89
CA LYS A 229 13.65 0.80 20.94
C LYS A 229 13.63 2.29 20.65
N LEU A 230 14.54 3.01 21.28
CA LEU A 230 14.87 4.39 20.95
C LEU A 230 16.14 4.39 20.12
N GLY A 231 16.32 5.37 19.27
CA GLY A 231 17.62 5.57 18.66
C GLY A 231 17.92 7.02 18.33
N VAL A 232 19.20 7.28 18.16
CA VAL A 232 19.72 8.59 17.81
C VAL A 232 20.65 8.47 16.63
N VAL A 233 20.56 9.44 15.73
CA VAL A 233 21.56 9.71 14.70
C VAL A 233 22.20 11.05 15.02
N LEU A 234 23.49 11.03 15.38
CA LEU A 234 24.28 12.22 15.66
C LEU A 234 25.12 12.56 14.44
N PHE A 235 25.17 13.83 14.09
CA PHE A 235 26.07 14.37 13.07
C PHE A 235 27.19 15.13 13.78
N GLU A 236 28.38 14.56 13.77
CA GLU A 236 29.62 15.25 14.11
C GLU A 236 30.25 15.77 12.83
N VAL A 237 30.73 17.02 12.87
CA VAL A 237 31.47 17.61 11.76
C VAL A 237 32.67 18.33 12.34
N THR A 238 33.85 17.75 12.11
CA THR A 238 35.12 18.31 12.59
C THR A 238 35.65 19.40 11.65
N ASN A 239 35.18 19.44 10.40
CA ASN A 239 35.56 20.45 9.43
C ASN A 239 34.79 21.76 9.63
N LYS A 240 35.52 22.83 9.95
CA LYS A 240 34.98 24.18 10.23
C LYS A 240 34.16 24.78 9.08
N LYS A 241 34.45 24.44 7.81
CA LYS A 241 33.70 24.91 6.64
C LYS A 241 32.27 24.38 6.67
N TYR A 242 32.14 23.06 6.77
CA TYR A 242 30.84 22.37 6.85
C TYR A 242 30.11 22.67 8.15
N LYS A 243 30.85 22.93 9.25
CA LYS A 243 30.26 23.38 10.50
C LYS A 243 29.42 24.63 10.28
N LYS A 244 29.93 25.62 9.56
CA LYS A 244 29.25 26.90 9.29
C LYS A 244 28.06 26.75 8.33
N GLU A 245 28.17 25.89 7.32
CA GLU A 245 27.09 25.60 6.36
C GLU A 245 25.91 24.87 7.04
N LEU A 246 26.20 23.86 7.87
CA LEU A 246 25.16 23.10 8.57
C LEU A 246 24.54 23.88 9.75
N THR A 247 25.33 24.68 10.49
CA THR A 247 24.80 25.47 11.62
C THR A 247 24.00 26.71 11.20
N ASN A 248 24.34 27.38 10.09
CA ASN A 248 23.68 28.63 9.71
C ASN A 248 22.50 28.47 8.73
N GLU A 249 22.46 27.43 7.90
CA GLU A 249 21.42 27.29 6.86
C GLU A 249 20.35 26.22 7.15
N TYR A 250 20.67 25.17 7.93
CA TYR A 250 19.81 23.96 7.96
C TYR A 250 19.13 23.64 9.29
N PHE A 251 19.63 24.12 10.44
CA PHE A 251 19.17 23.61 11.76
C PHE A 251 18.79 24.66 12.81
N GLY A 252 18.63 25.93 12.42
CA GLY A 252 18.03 26.97 13.27
C GLY A 252 16.55 26.67 13.58
N TYR A 253 16.30 26.05 14.74
CA TYR A 253 15.03 25.48 15.22
C TYR A 253 13.75 26.34 15.16
N HIS A 254 13.83 27.62 14.75
CA HIS A 254 12.69 28.55 14.69
C HIS A 254 12.47 29.24 13.34
N ARG A 255 13.33 29.01 12.35
CA ARG A 255 13.09 29.39 10.96
C ARG A 255 13.83 28.40 10.07
N LEU A 256 13.22 27.26 9.80
CA LEU A 256 13.38 26.70 8.47
C LEU A 256 12.64 27.69 7.57
N PRO A 257 13.32 28.41 6.65
CA PRO A 257 12.67 29.38 5.78
C PRO A 257 11.43 28.77 5.12
N GLY A 258 10.45 29.59 4.75
CA GLY A 258 9.35 29.14 3.88
C GLY A 258 9.88 28.42 2.63
N GLU A 259 11.08 28.79 2.19
CA GLU A 259 11.86 28.12 1.16
C GLU A 259 12.35 26.72 1.57
N ILE A 260 12.70 26.41 2.83
CA ILE A 260 12.97 25.02 3.26
C ILE A 260 11.69 24.20 3.35
N PHE A 261 10.52 24.80 3.63
CA PHE A 261 9.24 24.08 3.53
C PHE A 261 8.80 23.88 2.07
N ASP A 262 9.12 24.82 1.18
CA ASP A 262 8.93 24.71 -0.27
C ASP A 262 10.04 23.88 -0.97
N LEU A 263 11.24 23.75 -0.39
CA LEU A 263 12.34 22.84 -0.77
C LEU A 263 12.12 21.44 -0.20
N ALA A 264 11.53 21.31 1.00
CA ALA A 264 10.95 20.08 1.53
C ALA A 264 9.64 19.71 0.82
N LYS A 265 9.15 20.52 -0.12
CA LYS A 265 8.16 20.15 -1.14
C LYS A 265 8.84 19.54 -2.37
N ASN A 266 10.12 19.88 -2.63
CA ASN A 266 11.02 19.21 -3.58
C ASN A 266 11.73 17.99 -2.94
N LYS A 267 10.93 17.11 -2.34
CA LYS A 267 11.23 15.95 -1.48
C LYS A 267 12.17 14.86 -2.02
N LYS A 268 12.76 15.02 -3.20
CA LYS A 268 13.56 13.96 -3.83
C LYS A 268 15.02 13.89 -3.36
N GLU A 269 15.53 14.94 -2.71
CA GLU A 269 16.99 15.07 -2.56
C GLU A 269 17.50 15.17 -1.12
N PHE A 270 16.73 15.60 -0.11
CA PHE A 270 17.28 15.93 1.21
C PHE A 270 18.12 14.81 1.86
N PHE A 271 17.58 13.59 1.91
CA PHE A 271 18.26 12.46 2.55
C PHE A 271 19.26 11.70 1.64
N PRO A 272 18.97 11.46 0.35
CA PRO A 272 19.97 10.98 -0.60
C PRO A 272 21.16 11.95 -0.76
N MET A 273 20.93 13.26 -0.64
CA MET A 273 21.98 14.27 -0.55
C MET A 273 22.76 14.12 0.75
N LEU A 274 22.13 13.99 1.93
CA LEU A 274 22.83 13.79 3.20
C LEU A 274 23.67 12.50 3.24
N LEU A 275 23.19 11.41 2.63
CA LEU A 275 23.90 10.15 2.51
C LEU A 275 24.99 10.16 1.44
N ARG A 276 24.75 10.81 0.28
CA ARG A 276 25.80 11.05 -0.74
C ARG A 276 26.86 11.96 -0.14
N TRP A 277 26.46 13.07 0.46
CA TRP A 277 27.34 14.00 1.17
C TRP A 277 28.13 13.27 2.26
N TYR A 278 27.52 12.48 3.14
CA TYR A 278 28.25 11.65 4.10
C TYR A 278 29.24 10.69 3.43
N LYS A 279 28.84 9.98 2.37
CA LYS A 279 29.73 9.07 1.64
C LYS A 279 30.84 9.79 0.87
N THR A 280 30.63 11.04 0.47
CA THR A 280 31.60 11.87 -0.24
C THR A 280 32.52 12.64 0.72
N HIS A 281 32.10 12.84 1.98
CA HIS A 281 32.77 13.69 2.97
C HIS A 281 33.06 12.96 4.29
N SER A 282 32.93 11.63 4.35
CA SER A 282 33.29 10.82 5.53
C SER A 282 34.77 10.95 5.86
N ASP A 283 35.59 11.10 4.82
CA ASP A 283 37.03 11.34 4.93
C ASP A 283 37.35 12.82 5.23
N ASP A 284 36.37 13.72 5.05
CA ASP A 284 36.46 15.16 5.33
C ASP A 284 35.99 15.52 6.76
N GLY A 285 35.93 14.53 7.66
CA GLY A 285 35.68 14.76 9.08
C GLY A 285 34.20 14.86 9.47
N VAL A 286 33.30 14.31 8.65
CA VAL A 286 31.89 14.14 9.00
C VAL A 286 31.66 12.73 9.54
N HIS A 287 31.26 12.61 10.80
CA HIS A 287 30.97 11.32 11.43
C HIS A 287 29.48 11.21 11.79
N ILE A 288 28.86 10.08 11.41
CA ILE A 288 27.49 9.75 11.79
C ILE A 288 27.53 8.69 12.88
N TYR A 289 26.98 9.00 14.06
CA TYR A 289 26.82 8.01 15.12
C TYR A 289 25.37 7.54 15.17
N ILE A 290 25.16 6.24 15.00
CA ILE A 290 23.87 5.60 15.19
C ILE A 290 23.95 4.77 16.46
N LYS A 291 23.07 5.04 17.43
CA LYS A 291 22.96 4.21 18.63
C LYS A 291 21.50 3.95 18.96
N SER A 292 21.18 2.68 19.17
CA SER A 292 19.91 2.23 19.71
C SER A 292 20.02 2.10 21.24
N PHE A 293 18.89 2.27 21.91
CA PHE A 293 18.72 2.10 23.35
C PHE A 293 17.41 1.35 23.57
N ASP A 294 17.40 0.49 24.59
CA ASP A 294 16.15 -0.12 25.01
C ASP A 294 15.18 0.94 25.54
N ARG A 295 13.88 0.64 25.46
CA ARG A 295 12.80 1.55 25.89
C ARG A 295 13.04 2.15 27.28
N THR A 296 13.60 1.37 28.19
CA THR A 296 13.83 1.77 29.59
C THR A 296 15.07 2.66 29.76
N ASP A 297 16.00 2.65 28.81
CA ASP A 297 17.30 3.32 28.95
C ASP A 297 17.30 4.77 28.44
N HIS A 298 16.33 5.55 28.92
CA HIS A 298 16.29 6.98 28.67
C HIS A 298 17.49 7.72 29.25
N ILE A 299 18.09 7.17 30.32
CA ILE A 299 19.25 7.74 30.99
C ILE A 299 20.49 7.51 30.12
N GLY A 300 20.74 6.29 29.66
CA GLY A 300 21.84 5.98 28.75
C GLY A 300 21.73 6.71 27.41
N TYR A 301 20.53 6.90 26.88
CA TYR A 301 20.30 7.78 25.71
C TYR A 301 20.83 9.20 25.94
N ARG A 302 20.45 9.81 27.07
CA ARG A 302 20.90 11.17 27.42
C ARG A 302 22.38 11.22 27.72
N LYS A 303 22.87 10.23 28.46
CA LYS A 303 24.28 10.09 28.84
C LYS A 303 25.15 9.96 27.60
N PHE A 304 24.74 9.18 26.60
CA PHE A 304 25.47 9.05 25.34
C PHE A 304 25.58 10.37 24.57
N ILE A 305 24.50 11.16 24.50
CA ILE A 305 24.55 12.49 23.88
C ILE A 305 25.52 13.39 24.66
N GLN A 306 25.42 13.40 25.99
CA GLN A 306 26.29 14.19 26.86
C GLN A 306 27.76 13.75 26.79
N GLU A 307 28.02 12.45 26.74
CA GLU A 307 29.35 11.86 26.55
C GLU A 307 29.94 12.31 25.21
N LYS A 308 29.18 12.22 24.11
CA LYS A 308 29.65 12.68 22.80
C LYS A 308 29.89 14.19 22.75
N GLN A 309 29.10 14.99 23.46
CA GLN A 309 29.37 16.43 23.63
C GLN A 309 30.63 16.68 24.47
N ALA A 310 30.84 15.89 25.53
CA ALA A 310 31.98 16.02 26.44
C ALA A 310 33.30 15.55 25.80
N GLU A 311 33.26 14.66 24.79
CA GLU A 311 34.41 14.26 23.96
C GLU A 311 35.00 15.44 23.14
N GLY A 312 34.48 16.66 23.27
CA GLY A 312 34.93 17.84 22.53
C GLY A 312 34.50 17.82 21.06
N LYS A 313 33.57 16.93 20.71
CA LYS A 313 33.07 16.75 19.35
C LYS A 313 32.01 17.79 19.05
N ASP A 314 32.17 18.48 17.93
CA ASP A 314 31.20 19.44 17.44
C ASP A 314 29.99 18.71 16.84
N ILE A 315 29.07 18.30 17.71
CA ILE A 315 27.77 17.74 17.31
C ILE A 315 26.90 18.88 16.79
N ILE A 316 26.60 18.84 15.49
CA ILE A 316 25.82 19.88 14.83
C ILE A 316 24.33 19.57 14.87
N SER A 317 23.96 18.29 14.80
CA SER A 317 22.56 17.89 14.75
C SER A 317 22.32 16.53 15.40
N VAL A 318 21.13 16.40 15.98
CA VAL A 318 20.65 15.19 16.65
C VAL A 318 19.29 14.85 16.06
N LEU A 319 19.23 13.75 15.31
CA LEU A 319 17.96 13.17 14.84
C LEU A 319 17.57 12.01 15.75
N GLY A 320 16.63 12.27 16.65
CA GLY A 320 16.02 11.23 17.47
C GLY A 320 14.92 10.49 16.70
N TRP A 321 14.94 9.16 16.77
CA TRP A 321 13.88 8.30 16.26
C TRP A 321 13.42 7.29 17.32
N LYS A 322 12.23 6.73 17.10
CA LYS A 322 11.66 5.66 17.94
C LYS A 322 11.17 4.54 17.05
N MET A 323 11.49 3.30 17.40
CA MET A 323 10.80 2.13 16.86
C MET A 323 9.58 1.87 17.74
N PHE A 324 8.40 2.07 17.16
CA PHE A 324 7.15 2.02 17.91
C PHE A 324 6.56 0.64 18.02
N GLU A 325 6.75 -0.21 17.03
CA GLU A 325 6.22 -1.56 16.95
C GLU A 325 7.13 -2.30 15.95
N LYS A 326 7.47 -3.55 16.26
CA LYS A 326 8.11 -4.50 15.36
C LYS A 326 7.26 -5.77 15.33
N VAL A 327 7.10 -6.35 14.15
CA VAL A 327 6.45 -7.65 14.00
C VAL A 327 7.31 -8.52 13.11
N ASP A 328 7.66 -9.70 13.61
CA ASP A 328 8.37 -10.72 12.86
C ASP A 328 7.42 -11.88 12.56
N HIS A 329 7.38 -12.28 11.28
CA HIS A 329 6.59 -13.41 10.83
C HIS A 329 7.48 -14.48 10.23
N PHE A 330 7.42 -15.67 10.79
CA PHE A 330 8.10 -16.84 10.23
C PHE A 330 7.16 -17.59 9.28
N VAL A 331 7.67 -17.93 8.10
CA VAL A 331 6.94 -18.67 7.08
C VAL A 331 7.86 -19.77 6.52
N ASP A 332 7.31 -20.97 6.37
CA ASP A 332 8.03 -22.08 5.74
C ASP A 332 8.18 -21.86 4.23
N VAL A 333 9.28 -22.36 3.67
CA VAL A 333 9.54 -22.26 2.23
C VAL A 333 8.60 -23.19 1.47
N ASP A 334 7.71 -22.62 0.64
CA ASP A 334 6.93 -23.36 -0.35
C ASP A 334 7.61 -23.35 -1.72
N GLU A 335 8.38 -24.39 -2.03
CA GLU A 335 9.06 -24.55 -3.31
C GLU A 335 8.10 -24.62 -4.52
N LYS A 336 6.82 -24.94 -4.30
CA LYS A 336 5.81 -24.99 -5.37
C LYS A 336 5.30 -23.59 -5.72
N TYR A 337 5.52 -22.60 -4.86
CA TYR A 337 4.96 -21.27 -5.01
C TYR A 337 5.29 -20.62 -6.36
N LEU A 338 6.59 -20.56 -6.73
CA LEU A 338 7.02 -20.05 -8.02
C LEU A 338 6.72 -21.03 -9.15
N LYS A 339 6.88 -22.34 -8.93
CA LYS A 339 6.63 -23.37 -9.94
C LYS A 339 5.22 -23.26 -10.53
N ASP A 340 4.21 -23.08 -9.68
CA ASP A 340 2.80 -22.93 -10.07
C ASP A 340 2.51 -21.60 -10.78
N ARG A 341 3.41 -20.63 -10.70
CA ARG A 341 3.27 -19.28 -11.25
C ARG A 341 4.22 -18.98 -12.41
N MET A 342 5.05 -19.95 -12.81
CA MET A 342 6.02 -19.78 -13.89
C MET A 342 5.37 -19.42 -15.23
N GLU A 343 4.16 -19.91 -15.48
CA GLU A 343 3.40 -19.57 -16.69
C GLU A 343 3.17 -18.05 -16.81
N PHE A 344 2.91 -17.35 -15.69
CA PHE A 344 2.76 -15.89 -15.67
C PHE A 344 4.09 -15.18 -15.95
N ILE A 345 5.17 -15.61 -15.31
CA ILE A 345 6.49 -15.00 -15.47
C ILE A 345 6.98 -15.15 -16.90
N ASN A 346 6.90 -16.36 -17.46
CA ASN A 346 7.36 -16.66 -18.81
C ASN A 346 6.53 -15.91 -19.86
N THR A 347 5.21 -15.90 -19.70
CA THR A 347 4.33 -15.17 -20.63
C THR A 347 4.58 -13.66 -20.56
N ALA A 348 4.78 -13.10 -19.36
CA ALA A 348 5.13 -11.68 -19.18
C ALA A 348 6.48 -11.35 -19.81
N GLY A 349 7.49 -12.21 -19.60
CA GLY A 349 8.83 -12.05 -20.17
C GLY A 349 8.82 -12.08 -21.70
N GLN A 350 8.16 -13.08 -22.29
CA GLN A 350 8.01 -13.17 -23.75
C GLN A 350 7.29 -11.95 -24.31
N LEU A 351 6.20 -11.51 -23.66
CA LEU A 351 5.45 -10.34 -24.10
C LEU A 351 6.28 -9.05 -24.05
N MET A 352 7.18 -8.90 -23.07
CA MET A 352 8.13 -7.78 -23.04
C MET A 352 9.11 -7.83 -24.21
N ASP A 353 9.68 -9.00 -24.49
CA ASP A 353 10.65 -9.18 -25.56
C ASP A 353 9.99 -8.95 -26.94
N ASP A 354 8.83 -9.56 -27.17
CA ASP A 354 8.03 -9.38 -28.39
C ASP A 354 7.63 -7.91 -28.62
N THR A 355 7.25 -7.21 -27.54
CA THR A 355 6.89 -5.79 -27.60
C THR A 355 8.08 -4.94 -28.01
N ARG A 356 9.27 -5.19 -27.45
CA ARG A 356 10.49 -4.44 -27.80
C ARG A 356 10.92 -4.67 -29.24
N ALA A 357 10.65 -5.85 -29.79
CA ALA A 357 10.92 -6.18 -31.19
C ALA A 357 10.00 -5.43 -32.18
N GLN A 358 8.88 -4.86 -31.72
CA GLN A 358 8.01 -4.06 -32.59
C GLN A 358 8.59 -2.66 -32.85
N PRO A 359 8.29 -2.06 -34.02
CA PRO A 359 8.56 -0.64 -34.27
C PRO A 359 7.97 0.23 -33.16
N LYS A 360 8.70 1.25 -32.72
CA LYS A 360 8.33 2.10 -31.56
C LYS A 360 6.89 2.62 -31.62
N SER A 361 6.41 2.99 -32.82
CA SER A 361 5.03 3.45 -33.06
C SER A 361 3.94 2.40 -32.85
N LYS A 362 4.29 1.10 -32.90
CA LYS A 362 3.36 -0.04 -32.76
C LYS A 362 3.41 -0.72 -31.39
N GLN A 363 4.45 -0.47 -30.60
CA GLN A 363 4.70 -1.19 -29.33
C GLN A 363 3.52 -1.15 -28.36
N LEU A 364 2.90 0.02 -28.17
CA LEU A 364 1.78 0.15 -27.22
C LEU A 364 0.55 -0.64 -27.67
N ALA A 365 0.17 -0.51 -28.94
CA ALA A 365 -0.97 -1.23 -29.51
C ALA A 365 -0.74 -2.75 -29.44
N TYR A 366 0.47 -3.19 -29.83
CA TYR A 366 0.87 -4.59 -29.74
C TYR A 366 0.77 -5.14 -28.31
N LEU A 367 1.39 -4.46 -27.34
CA LEU A 367 1.38 -4.88 -25.94
C LEU A 367 -0.05 -5.02 -25.42
N GLN A 368 -0.94 -4.06 -25.72
CA GLN A 368 -2.33 -4.10 -25.27
C GLN A 368 -3.12 -5.26 -25.88
N GLN A 369 -2.93 -5.52 -27.18
CA GLN A 369 -3.57 -6.62 -27.88
C GLN A 369 -3.09 -7.97 -27.33
N GLU A 370 -1.78 -8.20 -27.30
CA GLU A 370 -1.22 -9.49 -26.89
C GLU A 370 -1.36 -9.74 -25.39
N TYR A 371 -1.39 -8.69 -24.55
CA TYR A 371 -1.75 -8.83 -23.14
C TYR A 371 -3.16 -9.39 -22.95
N ARG A 372 -4.14 -8.89 -23.72
CA ARG A 372 -5.52 -9.42 -23.67
C ARG A 372 -5.58 -10.87 -24.16
N LYS A 373 -4.83 -11.19 -25.21
CA LYS A 373 -4.82 -12.51 -25.85
C LYS A 373 -4.12 -13.57 -25.01
N ARG A 374 -2.93 -13.27 -24.48
CA ARG A 374 -2.06 -14.26 -23.82
C ARG A 374 -2.14 -14.22 -22.29
N TYR A 375 -2.23 -13.04 -21.69
CA TYR A 375 -2.06 -12.88 -20.25
C TYR A 375 -3.38 -12.94 -19.46
N GLN A 376 -4.47 -12.35 -19.98
CA GLN A 376 -5.78 -12.40 -19.33
C GLN A 376 -6.35 -13.83 -19.16
N PRO A 377 -6.16 -14.77 -20.10
CA PRO A 377 -6.59 -16.15 -19.89
C PRO A 377 -5.93 -16.81 -18.68
N LEU A 378 -4.65 -16.52 -18.40
CA LEU A 378 -3.94 -17.04 -17.23
C LEU A 378 -4.58 -16.57 -15.93
N LYS A 379 -4.96 -15.29 -15.87
CA LYS A 379 -5.73 -14.73 -14.75
C LYS A 379 -7.01 -15.54 -14.52
N LYS A 380 -7.79 -15.79 -15.59
CA LYS A 380 -9.05 -16.55 -15.52
C LYS A 380 -8.81 -17.97 -15.01
N LYS A 381 -7.79 -18.67 -15.53
CA LYS A 381 -7.38 -20.02 -15.10
C LYS A 381 -7.01 -20.06 -13.61
N MET A 382 -6.25 -19.08 -13.13
CA MET A 382 -5.89 -18.96 -11.71
C MET A 382 -7.13 -18.75 -10.82
N TYR A 383 -8.05 -17.85 -11.20
CA TYR A 383 -9.29 -17.66 -10.44
C TYR A 383 -10.19 -18.89 -10.45
N GLN A 384 -10.21 -19.66 -11.54
CA GLN A 384 -10.94 -20.93 -11.61
C GLN A 384 -10.34 -21.96 -10.64
N LYS A 385 -9.00 -22.11 -10.62
CA LYS A 385 -8.30 -22.99 -9.66
C LYS A 385 -8.59 -22.58 -8.20
N LEU A 386 -8.58 -21.28 -7.91
CA LEU A 386 -8.94 -20.75 -6.58
C LEU A 386 -10.38 -21.07 -6.17
N LYS A 387 -11.34 -20.99 -7.11
CA LYS A 387 -12.74 -21.33 -6.85
C LYS A 387 -12.90 -22.83 -6.55
N THR A 388 -12.22 -23.71 -7.27
CA THR A 388 -12.30 -25.16 -7.05
C THR A 388 -11.63 -25.61 -5.75
N CYS A 389 -10.66 -24.86 -5.23
CA CYS A 389 -10.00 -25.13 -3.95
C CYS A 389 -10.76 -24.56 -2.72
N GLY A 390 -12.08 -24.37 -2.82
CA GLY A 390 -12.90 -23.88 -1.70
C GLY A 390 -12.77 -22.39 -1.40
N GLY A 391 -12.28 -21.59 -2.36
CA GLY A 391 -12.30 -20.13 -2.27
C GLY A 391 -11.41 -19.50 -1.20
N ARG A 392 -10.57 -20.29 -0.51
CA ARG A 392 -9.52 -19.70 0.33
C ARG A 392 -8.47 -19.07 -0.59
N PRO A 393 -8.15 -17.78 -0.44
CA PRO A 393 -7.01 -17.20 -1.11
C PRO A 393 -5.78 -18.06 -0.79
N ILE A 394 -4.98 -18.42 -1.80
CA ILE A 394 -3.74 -19.22 -1.65
C ILE A 394 -2.80 -18.64 -0.57
N ASN A 395 -2.96 -17.35 -0.23
CA ASN A 395 -2.11 -16.64 0.72
C ASN A 395 -2.57 -16.73 2.19
N ARG A 396 -3.57 -17.56 2.52
CA ARG A 396 -3.82 -18.01 3.90
C ARG A 396 -3.30 -19.44 4.06
N ILE A 397 -1.98 -19.58 4.10
CA ILE A 397 -1.38 -20.67 4.87
C ILE A 397 -1.64 -20.28 6.32
N ASP A 398 -2.34 -21.14 7.07
CA ASP A 398 -2.57 -20.92 8.50
C ASP A 398 -1.19 -20.79 9.15
N VAL A 399 -0.83 -19.56 9.55
CA VAL A 399 0.38 -19.31 10.33
C VAL A 399 0.19 -20.12 11.60
N CYS A 400 0.97 -21.19 11.74
CA CYS A 400 0.91 -22.06 12.90
C CYS A 400 1.14 -21.15 14.13
N PRO A 401 0.16 -20.96 15.04
CA PRO A 401 0.44 -20.25 16.27
C PRO A 401 1.52 -21.06 16.98
N SER A 402 2.68 -20.45 17.20
CA SER A 402 3.70 -21.07 18.03
C SER A 402 3.06 -21.49 19.34
N GLU A 403 3.17 -22.78 19.66
CA GLU A 403 2.66 -23.35 20.89
C GLU A 403 3.26 -22.61 22.09
N SER A 404 2.55 -21.62 22.62
CA SER A 404 2.77 -21.20 24.00
C SER A 404 2.25 -22.34 24.86
N SER A 405 3.17 -23.09 25.48
CA SER A 405 2.92 -24.14 26.46
C SER A 405 1.87 -23.72 27.48
N GLY A 406 0.61 -24.06 27.20
CA GLY A 406 -0.57 -23.80 28.02
C GLY A 406 -1.17 -25.14 28.40
N ILE A 407 -0.94 -25.53 29.65
CA ILE A 407 -1.56 -26.69 30.31
C ILE A 407 -3.07 -26.62 30.08
N THR A 408 -3.62 -27.57 29.32
CA THR A 408 -5.06 -27.69 29.11
C THR A 408 -5.61 -28.67 30.15
N LEU A 409 -6.39 -28.15 31.11
CA LEU A 409 -7.27 -28.97 31.95
C LEU A 409 -8.47 -29.38 31.09
N THR A 410 -8.65 -30.69 30.93
CA THR A 410 -9.82 -31.29 30.28
C THR A 410 -11.05 -31.12 31.17
N ALA A 411 -12.09 -30.47 30.66
CA ALA A 411 -13.45 -30.63 31.15
C ALA A 411 -14.31 -31.14 29.99
N ASP A 412 -14.81 -32.34 30.22
CA ASP A 412 -15.73 -33.13 29.41
C ASP A 412 -17.11 -32.47 29.39
N MET A 413 -17.73 -32.34 28.22
CA MET A 413 -19.18 -32.15 28.10
C MET A 413 -19.68 -32.81 26.81
N SER A 414 -20.28 -33.97 27.01
CA SER A 414 -21.17 -34.68 26.10
C SER A 414 -22.50 -33.93 25.90
N ASP A 415 -23.14 -34.28 24.77
CA ASP A 415 -24.55 -34.16 24.44
C ASP A 415 -25.14 -32.78 24.13
N MET A 416 -25.49 -32.58 22.86
CA MET A 416 -26.80 -32.07 22.45
C MET A 416 -27.01 -32.33 20.94
N THR A 417 -27.76 -33.37 20.63
CA THR A 417 -28.41 -33.60 19.33
C THR A 417 -29.70 -32.78 19.25
N LEU A 418 -29.85 -31.99 18.19
CA LEU A 418 -31.12 -31.34 17.83
C LEU A 418 -31.50 -31.76 16.42
N THR A 419 -32.58 -32.54 16.34
CA THR A 419 -33.31 -32.87 15.12
C THR A 419 -34.16 -31.67 14.69
N ALA A 420 -34.10 -31.30 13.40
CA ALA A 420 -34.93 -30.25 12.82
C ALA A 420 -35.95 -30.87 11.86
N ASP A 421 -37.22 -30.82 12.25
CA ASP A 421 -38.38 -31.14 11.42
C ASP A 421 -38.62 -30.05 10.37
N MET A 422 -38.59 -30.44 9.09
CA MET A 422 -39.03 -29.61 7.97
C MET A 422 -40.55 -29.77 7.77
N LYS A 423 -41.33 -28.74 8.14
CA LYS A 423 -42.69 -28.56 7.62
C LYS A 423 -42.65 -27.67 6.38
N LYS A 424 -42.97 -28.26 5.23
CA LYS A 424 -43.36 -27.55 4.01
C LYS A 424 -44.74 -26.93 4.23
N SER A 425 -44.89 -25.65 3.93
CA SER A 425 -46.19 -25.01 3.71
C SER A 425 -46.23 -24.48 2.29
N ASP A 426 -47.04 -25.13 1.47
CA ASP A 426 -47.39 -24.67 0.13
C ASP A 426 -48.35 -23.46 0.27
N HIS A 427 -47.95 -22.33 -0.30
CA HIS A 427 -48.84 -21.19 -0.54
C HIS A 427 -48.72 -20.79 -2.01
N GLU A 428 -49.70 -21.23 -2.78
CA GLU A 428 -50.04 -20.68 -4.09
C GLU A 428 -50.52 -19.24 -3.90
N CYS A 429 -49.91 -18.31 -4.62
CA CYS A 429 -50.33 -16.90 -4.64
C CYS A 429 -50.76 -16.55 -6.06
N SER A 430 -52.07 -16.35 -6.21
CA SER A 430 -52.73 -15.84 -7.42
C SER A 430 -52.28 -14.41 -7.72
N VAL A 431 -51.86 -14.17 -8.95
CA VAL A 431 -51.49 -12.85 -9.47
C VAL A 431 -52.77 -12.10 -9.83
N SER A 432 -53.05 -11.00 -9.14
CA SER A 432 -53.97 -9.96 -9.61
C SER A 432 -53.18 -8.85 -10.25
N ASP A 433 -53.49 -8.56 -11.52
CA ASP A 433 -53.06 -7.37 -12.24
C ASP A 433 -53.70 -6.11 -11.63
N ASP A 434 -53.06 -4.97 -11.86
CA ASP A 434 -53.44 -3.60 -11.49
C ASP A 434 -53.19 -3.16 -10.03
N GLU A 435 -52.03 -2.51 -9.83
CA GLU A 435 -51.91 -1.14 -9.32
C GLU A 435 -50.43 -0.74 -9.35
N THR A 436 -50.04 0.19 -10.24
CA THR A 436 -48.71 0.82 -10.15
C THR A 436 -48.68 1.69 -8.89
N PRO A 437 -47.77 1.45 -7.92
CA PRO A 437 -47.73 2.24 -6.72
C PRO A 437 -47.35 3.68 -7.07
N ASP A 438 -48.21 4.62 -6.70
CA ASP A 438 -47.94 6.06 -6.74
C ASP A 438 -46.62 6.34 -6.02
N LEU A 439 -45.56 6.54 -6.80
CA LEU A 439 -44.32 7.08 -6.29
C LEU A 439 -44.64 8.52 -5.88
N PRO A 440 -44.42 8.91 -4.61
CA PRO A 440 -44.75 10.24 -4.15
C PRO A 440 -44.08 11.25 -5.08
N THR A 441 -44.90 12.12 -5.67
CA THR A 441 -44.53 13.29 -6.46
C THR A 441 -43.84 14.32 -5.58
N LEU A 442 -42.76 13.93 -4.90
CA LEU A 442 -41.73 14.86 -4.50
C LEU A 442 -41.13 15.34 -5.81
N GLU A 443 -41.45 16.57 -6.20
CA GLU A 443 -40.61 17.39 -7.06
C GLU A 443 -39.19 17.41 -6.46
N ASN A 444 -38.42 16.37 -6.69
CA ASN A 444 -37.05 16.23 -6.21
C ASN A 444 -36.20 17.14 -7.08
N LYS A 445 -36.17 18.43 -6.72
CA LYS A 445 -35.31 19.43 -7.35
C LYS A 445 -33.87 18.95 -7.15
N LEU A 446 -33.31 18.36 -8.20
CA LEU A 446 -31.89 18.05 -8.26
C LEU A 446 -31.16 19.38 -8.13
N ILE A 447 -30.61 19.64 -6.95
CA ILE A 447 -29.88 20.86 -6.63
C ILE A 447 -28.44 20.51 -6.27
N LEU A 448 -27.55 21.47 -6.47
CA LEU A 448 -26.20 21.40 -5.94
C LEU A 448 -26.28 21.30 -4.42
N SER A 449 -25.70 20.24 -3.85
CA SER A 449 -25.69 20.06 -2.39
C SER A 449 -24.35 19.56 -1.89
N VAL A 450 -24.04 19.95 -0.66
CA VAL A 450 -22.86 19.52 0.08
C VAL A 450 -23.36 18.60 1.17
N VAL A 451 -23.27 17.29 0.94
CA VAL A 451 -23.62 16.32 1.99
C VAL A 451 -22.47 16.29 3.01
N PRO A 452 -22.72 16.58 4.30
CA PRO A 452 -21.70 16.49 5.33
C PRO A 452 -21.00 15.12 5.28
N HIS A 453 -19.66 15.11 5.26
CA HIS A 453 -18.85 13.89 5.23
C HIS A 453 -19.02 12.97 6.46
N HIS A 454 -19.89 13.32 7.42
CA HIS A 454 -20.03 12.66 8.71
C HIS A 454 -21.09 11.57 8.77
N ARG A 455 -21.85 11.31 7.69
CA ARG A 455 -22.81 10.19 7.72
C ARG A 455 -22.04 8.86 7.62
N PRO A 456 -22.22 7.93 8.60
CA PRO A 456 -21.59 6.63 8.53
C PRO A 456 -22.04 5.93 7.26
N ARG A 457 -21.09 5.59 6.38
CA ARG A 457 -21.40 4.77 5.23
C ARG A 457 -21.78 3.38 5.73
N PRO A 458 -22.85 2.76 5.22
CA PRO A 458 -23.13 1.37 5.53
C PRO A 458 -21.90 0.54 5.13
N LYS A 459 -21.55 -0.46 5.94
CA LYS A 459 -20.45 -1.37 5.65
C LYS A 459 -20.82 -2.14 4.38
N THR A 460 -20.33 -1.68 3.23
CA THR A 460 -20.75 -2.19 1.92
C THR A 460 -20.45 -3.67 1.69
N SER A 461 -19.53 -4.23 2.48
CA SER A 461 -19.20 -5.65 2.50
C SER A 461 -20.16 -6.52 3.31
N SER A 462 -20.96 -5.93 4.21
CA SER A 462 -21.88 -6.70 5.06
C SER A 462 -22.99 -7.36 4.25
N SER A 463 -23.39 -8.57 4.64
CA SER A 463 -24.52 -9.31 4.03
C SER A 463 -25.82 -8.50 4.11
N SER A 464 -26.10 -7.92 5.28
CA SER A 464 -27.27 -7.06 5.52
C SER A 464 -27.35 -5.91 4.51
N TRP A 465 -26.25 -5.19 4.26
CA TRP A 465 -26.25 -4.11 3.26
C TRP A 465 -26.47 -4.63 1.84
N LYS A 466 -25.90 -5.78 1.47
CA LYS A 466 -26.09 -6.36 0.13
C LYS A 466 -27.55 -6.70 -0.11
N SER A 467 -28.21 -7.34 0.85
CA SER A 467 -29.64 -7.65 0.77
C SER A 467 -30.49 -6.39 0.70
N GLN A 468 -30.22 -5.41 1.56
CA GLN A 468 -30.94 -4.13 1.56
C GLN A 468 -30.75 -3.36 0.25
N ARG A 469 -29.55 -3.38 -0.33
CA ARG A 469 -29.24 -2.78 -1.63
C ARG A 469 -30.04 -3.45 -2.75
N ILE A 470 -30.08 -4.78 -2.79
CA ILE A 470 -30.84 -5.53 -3.82
C ILE A 470 -32.32 -5.16 -3.73
N ALA A 471 -32.92 -5.26 -2.53
CA ALA A 471 -34.32 -4.91 -2.30
C ALA A 471 -34.64 -3.46 -2.67
N THR A 472 -33.71 -2.53 -2.40
CA THR A 472 -33.88 -1.10 -2.77
C THR A 472 -33.85 -0.92 -4.29
N LEU A 473 -32.93 -1.59 -4.99
CA LEU A 473 -32.85 -1.50 -6.45
C LEU A 473 -34.08 -2.09 -7.13
N GLU A 474 -34.57 -3.24 -6.65
CA GLU A 474 -35.80 -3.88 -7.11
C GLU A 474 -37.01 -2.97 -6.87
N LYS A 475 -37.18 -2.46 -5.63
CA LYS A 475 -38.25 -1.53 -5.26
C LYS A 475 -38.33 -0.31 -6.18
N HIS A 476 -37.17 0.24 -6.57
CA HIS A 476 -37.10 1.43 -7.42
C HIS A 476 -36.92 1.10 -8.90
N LYS A 477 -37.06 -0.16 -9.32
CA LYS A 477 -36.88 -0.63 -10.72
C LYS A 477 -35.57 -0.11 -11.34
N ASN A 478 -34.50 -0.07 -10.55
CA ASN A 478 -33.20 0.50 -10.92
C ASN A 478 -33.25 1.96 -11.44
N MET A 479 -34.28 2.74 -11.12
CA MET A 479 -34.45 4.12 -11.59
C MET A 479 -33.83 5.12 -10.63
N CYS A 480 -33.14 6.12 -11.18
CA CYS A 480 -32.61 7.24 -10.42
C CYS A 480 -33.77 8.10 -9.91
N ARG A 481 -33.85 8.29 -8.59
CA ARG A 481 -34.87 9.13 -7.93
C ARG A 481 -34.89 10.59 -8.38
N PHE A 482 -33.80 11.07 -8.99
CA PHE A 482 -33.68 12.43 -9.48
C PHE A 482 -34.05 12.53 -10.95
N CYS A 483 -33.26 11.90 -11.83
CA CYS A 483 -33.40 12.08 -13.27
C CYS A 483 -34.23 10.99 -13.99
N GLY A 484 -34.72 9.98 -13.26
CA GLY A 484 -35.47 8.86 -13.84
C GLY A 484 -34.64 7.89 -14.67
N LEU A 485 -33.34 8.14 -14.90
CA LEU A 485 -32.49 7.22 -15.65
C LEU A 485 -32.43 5.86 -14.96
N SER A 486 -32.66 4.79 -15.71
CA SER A 486 -32.54 3.41 -15.25
C SER A 486 -31.21 2.77 -15.68
N GLY A 487 -30.70 1.83 -14.88
CA GLY A 487 -29.54 1.02 -15.24
C GLY A 487 -29.24 -0.09 -14.25
N GLU A 488 -28.91 -1.30 -14.71
CA GLU A 488 -28.81 -2.47 -13.82
C GLU A 488 -27.50 -2.53 -13.01
N LYS A 489 -26.41 -2.00 -13.55
CA LYS A 489 -25.05 -2.26 -13.02
C LYS A 489 -24.50 -1.17 -12.12
N TRP A 490 -24.87 0.09 -12.34
CA TRP A 490 -24.10 1.23 -11.82
C TRP A 490 -24.91 2.17 -10.92
N MET A 491 -26.10 1.75 -10.53
CA MET A 491 -26.95 2.53 -9.63
C MET A 491 -26.44 2.45 -8.20
N LEU A 492 -26.39 3.61 -7.56
CA LEU A 492 -25.92 3.79 -6.20
C LEU A 492 -27.12 3.78 -5.25
N CYS A 493 -27.01 3.04 -4.15
CA CYS A 493 -27.99 3.07 -3.06
C CYS A 493 -27.41 3.86 -1.89
N GLU A 494 -28.15 4.86 -1.43
CA GLU A 494 -27.70 5.73 -0.35
C GLU A 494 -28.83 6.29 0.49
N TYR A 495 -28.52 6.65 1.73
CA TYR A 495 -29.50 7.27 2.62
C TYR A 495 -29.96 8.63 2.09
N ILE A 496 -31.28 8.76 1.94
CA ILE A 496 -32.00 9.99 1.67
C ILE A 496 -32.06 10.77 2.97
N ASP A 497 -31.36 11.90 3.05
CA ASP A 497 -31.43 12.81 4.19
C ASP A 497 -31.25 12.09 5.54
N ASP A 498 -31.91 12.55 6.59
CA ASP A 498 -31.83 11.91 7.92
C ASP A 498 -32.89 10.81 8.12
N SER A 499 -33.69 10.52 7.09
CA SER A 499 -34.91 9.69 7.20
C SER A 499 -34.64 8.18 7.29
N LYS A 500 -33.39 7.74 7.46
CA LYS A 500 -32.93 6.32 7.36
C LYS A 500 -33.38 5.59 6.09
N THR A 501 -34.05 6.27 5.17
CA THR A 501 -34.59 5.71 3.93
C THR A 501 -33.47 5.62 2.92
N ILE A 502 -33.36 4.52 2.19
CA ILE A 502 -32.36 4.38 1.13
C ILE A 502 -33.03 4.65 -0.21
N GLY A 503 -32.41 5.52 -1.00
CA GLY A 503 -32.83 5.83 -2.37
C GLY A 503 -31.81 5.39 -3.39
N VAL A 504 -32.27 5.27 -4.63
CA VAL A 504 -31.44 4.94 -5.79
C VAL A 504 -31.04 6.21 -6.53
N THR A 505 -29.74 6.42 -6.72
CA THR A 505 -29.16 7.60 -7.40
C THR A 505 -28.20 7.14 -8.50
N CYS A 506 -28.26 7.72 -9.70
CA CYS A 506 -27.26 7.44 -10.74
C CYS A 506 -25.93 8.17 -10.46
N PRO A 507 -24.78 7.68 -10.97
CA PRO A 507 -23.48 8.33 -10.78
C PRO A 507 -23.46 9.82 -11.18
N ILE A 508 -24.19 10.19 -12.23
CA ILE A 508 -24.26 11.57 -12.75
C ILE A 508 -24.96 12.50 -11.75
N CYS A 509 -26.17 12.14 -11.30
CA CYS A 509 -26.88 12.91 -10.28
C CYS A 509 -26.13 12.92 -8.93
N LYS A 510 -25.29 11.89 -8.69
CA LYS A 510 -24.46 11.84 -7.50
C LYS A 510 -23.38 12.92 -7.47
N LEU A 511 -22.82 13.29 -8.62
CA LEU A 511 -21.85 14.39 -8.72
C LEU A 511 -22.51 15.72 -8.32
N ILE A 512 -23.73 15.97 -8.79
CA ILE A 512 -24.48 17.20 -8.46
C ILE A 512 -24.81 17.28 -6.97
N THR A 513 -25.33 16.19 -6.40
CA THR A 513 -25.70 16.13 -4.97
C THR A 513 -24.50 15.99 -4.03
N ARG A 514 -23.27 15.85 -4.57
CA ARG A 514 -22.02 15.95 -3.80
C ARG A 514 -21.04 16.85 -4.53
N CYS A 515 -21.47 18.07 -4.78
CA CYS A 515 -20.70 19.00 -5.59
C CYS A 515 -19.34 19.34 -4.94
N ASP A 516 -19.21 19.27 -3.61
CA ASP A 516 -17.93 19.42 -2.91
C ASP A 516 -16.90 18.36 -3.32
N PHE A 517 -17.33 17.10 -3.42
CA PHE A 517 -16.48 16.00 -3.83
C PHE A 517 -16.18 16.08 -5.32
N ALA A 518 -17.20 16.31 -6.15
CA ALA A 518 -17.00 16.47 -7.58
C ALA A 518 -16.01 17.60 -7.91
N GLY A 519 -16.07 18.70 -7.15
CA GLY A 519 -15.16 19.84 -7.31
C GLY A 519 -13.72 19.54 -6.98
N LYS A 520 -13.45 18.77 -5.92
CA LYS A 520 -12.08 18.33 -5.57
C LYS A 520 -11.42 17.52 -6.70
N HIS A 521 -12.22 16.95 -7.59
CA HIS A 521 -11.78 16.17 -8.74
C HIS A 521 -12.01 16.90 -10.06
N ASN A 522 -12.32 18.20 -10.03
CA ASN A 522 -12.61 19.04 -11.20
C ASN A 522 -13.68 18.42 -12.12
N LYS A 523 -14.68 17.73 -11.57
CA LYS A 523 -15.75 17.07 -12.34
C LYS A 523 -16.96 17.96 -12.63
N LEU A 524 -17.02 19.13 -11.98
CA LEU A 524 -18.11 20.09 -12.11
C LEU A 524 -17.59 21.53 -12.18
N LEU A 525 -18.12 22.28 -13.14
CA LEU A 525 -18.06 23.73 -13.25
C LEU A 525 -19.30 24.34 -12.62
N LEU A 526 -19.20 25.56 -12.09
CA LEU A 526 -20.35 26.35 -11.70
C LEU A 526 -20.63 27.41 -12.74
N CYS A 527 -21.84 27.41 -13.26
CA CYS A 527 -22.30 28.40 -14.21
C CYS A 527 -23.58 29.07 -13.71
N ASP A 528 -23.75 30.32 -14.09
CA ASP A 528 -25.05 30.98 -14.17
C ASP A 528 -25.74 30.51 -15.46
N SER A 529 -26.98 30.05 -15.36
CA SER A 529 -27.72 29.42 -16.47
C SER A 529 -29.22 29.53 -16.22
N LYS A 530 -29.97 29.80 -17.30
CA LYS A 530 -31.44 29.83 -17.26
C LYS A 530 -32.06 28.43 -17.23
N LEU A 531 -31.29 27.39 -17.52
CA LEU A 531 -31.78 26.01 -17.46
C LEU A 531 -31.85 25.51 -16.02
N SER A 532 -32.87 24.69 -15.75
CA SER A 532 -32.88 23.91 -14.51
C SER A 532 -31.74 22.90 -14.51
N GLN A 533 -31.25 22.56 -13.31
CA GLN A 533 -30.17 21.58 -13.16
C GLN A 533 -30.54 20.22 -13.80
N MET A 534 -31.82 19.84 -13.72
CA MET A 534 -32.33 18.63 -14.36
C MET A 534 -32.23 18.70 -15.87
N LYS A 535 -32.59 19.84 -16.49
CA LYS A 535 -32.49 20.03 -17.94
C LYS A 535 -31.04 19.99 -18.41
N ILE A 536 -30.11 20.53 -17.63
CA ILE A 536 -28.67 20.42 -17.90
C ILE A 536 -28.25 18.93 -17.93
N VAL A 537 -28.58 18.15 -16.89
CA VAL A 537 -28.27 16.70 -16.85
C VAL A 537 -28.86 15.96 -18.06
N GLN A 538 -30.13 16.21 -18.39
CA GLN A 538 -30.82 15.58 -19.52
C GLN A 538 -30.14 15.91 -20.85
N LYS A 539 -29.81 17.18 -21.11
CA LYS A 539 -29.14 17.60 -22.34
C LYS A 539 -27.71 17.04 -22.43
N THR A 540 -26.94 17.07 -21.34
CA THR A 540 -25.59 16.48 -21.30
C THR A 540 -25.63 14.98 -21.60
N HIS A 541 -26.61 14.28 -21.04
CA HIS A 541 -26.82 12.87 -21.31
C HIS A 541 -27.13 12.59 -22.79
N THR A 542 -28.06 13.35 -23.39
CA THR A 542 -28.39 13.23 -24.82
C THR A 542 -27.17 13.52 -25.70
N TYR A 543 -26.40 14.54 -25.37
CA TYR A 543 -25.16 14.87 -26.05
C TYR A 543 -24.15 13.72 -25.96
N TYR A 544 -23.90 13.21 -24.74
CA TYR A 544 -22.95 12.12 -24.52
C TYR A 544 -23.33 10.83 -25.25
N LYS A 545 -24.63 10.47 -25.28
CA LYS A 545 -25.11 9.31 -26.05
C LYS A 545 -24.76 9.41 -27.53
N LYS A 546 -24.89 10.61 -28.11
CA LYS A 546 -24.64 10.87 -29.53
C LYS A 546 -23.15 10.98 -29.85
N HIS A 547 -22.39 11.69 -29.02
CA HIS A 547 -21.01 12.08 -29.33
C HIS A 547 -19.95 11.25 -28.62
N LYS A 548 -20.35 10.46 -27.61
CA LYS A 548 -19.46 9.70 -26.72
C LYS A 548 -18.37 10.56 -26.06
N THR A 549 -18.65 11.86 -25.94
CA THR A 549 -17.81 12.87 -25.28
C THR A 549 -18.69 13.84 -24.49
N LEU A 550 -18.12 14.48 -23.47
CA LEU A 550 -18.83 15.51 -22.71
C LEU A 550 -18.82 16.87 -23.42
N PRO A 551 -19.97 17.58 -23.43
CA PRO A 551 -20.10 18.91 -24.04
C PRO A 551 -19.47 20.00 -23.18
N GLU A 552 -19.08 21.11 -23.81
CA GLU A 552 -18.78 22.35 -23.10
C GLU A 552 -20.11 23.01 -22.63
N PRO A 553 -20.09 23.90 -21.62
CA PRO A 553 -21.32 24.52 -21.11
C PRO A 553 -22.21 25.19 -22.17
N LYS A 554 -21.59 25.87 -23.13
CA LYS A 554 -22.28 26.55 -24.25
C LYS A 554 -23.03 25.61 -25.19
N ASP A 555 -22.62 24.35 -25.28
CA ASP A 555 -23.27 23.35 -26.13
C ASP A 555 -24.58 22.85 -25.49
N ILE A 556 -24.73 23.05 -24.17
CA ILE A 556 -25.92 22.69 -23.39
C ILE A 556 -26.87 23.89 -23.21
N ASP A 557 -26.30 25.03 -22.85
CA ASP A 557 -26.97 26.31 -22.71
C ASP A 557 -26.08 27.42 -23.28
N PRO A 558 -26.40 27.98 -24.47
CA PRO A 558 -25.64 29.08 -25.07
C PRO A 558 -25.58 30.34 -24.19
N THR A 559 -26.48 30.48 -23.21
CA THR A 559 -26.49 31.61 -22.27
C THR A 559 -25.69 31.35 -21.00
N ALA A 560 -25.13 30.14 -20.82
CA ALA A 560 -24.39 29.79 -19.62
C ALA A 560 -23.11 30.62 -19.48
N LYS A 561 -22.93 31.23 -18.29
CA LYS A 561 -21.71 31.97 -17.93
C LYS A 561 -20.97 31.21 -16.84
N ILE A 562 -19.72 30.84 -17.10
CA ILE A 562 -18.88 30.16 -16.10
C ILE A 562 -18.54 31.14 -14.98
N ILE A 563 -18.97 30.83 -13.76
CA ILE A 563 -18.67 31.60 -12.55
C ILE A 563 -17.42 31.05 -11.87
N MET A 564 -17.27 29.72 -11.83
CA MET A 564 -16.10 29.05 -11.27
C MET A 564 -15.74 27.80 -12.07
N SER A 565 -14.44 27.60 -12.27
CA SER A 565 -13.88 26.41 -12.93
C SER A 565 -13.88 25.15 -12.08
N SER A 566 -14.30 25.24 -10.80
CA SER A 566 -14.39 24.10 -9.90
C SER A 566 -15.34 24.39 -8.73
N THR A 567 -16.10 23.38 -8.31
CA THR A 567 -16.93 23.44 -7.09
C THR A 567 -16.16 23.21 -5.78
N SER A 568 -14.82 23.06 -5.82
CA SER A 568 -14.01 22.74 -4.63
C SER A 568 -13.95 23.88 -3.59
N GLY A 569 -13.83 25.13 -4.03
CA GLY A 569 -13.92 26.32 -3.16
C GLY A 569 -15.34 26.51 -2.62
N TYR A 570 -16.32 26.26 -3.48
CA TYR A 570 -17.75 26.45 -3.24
C TYR A 570 -18.34 25.59 -2.10
N GLY A 571 -17.81 24.39 -1.86
CA GLY A 571 -18.28 23.52 -0.78
C GLY A 571 -18.05 24.08 0.64
N ARG A 572 -17.12 25.03 0.80
CA ARG A 572 -16.90 25.77 2.06
C ARG A 572 -17.87 26.94 2.22
N ASP A 573 -18.22 27.61 1.14
CA ASP A 573 -19.01 28.85 1.15
C ASP A 573 -20.52 28.61 1.18
N LEU A 574 -21.00 27.49 0.63
CA LEU A 574 -22.41 27.05 0.71
C LEU A 574 -22.95 26.94 2.15
N ARG A 575 -22.08 26.82 3.15
CA ARG A 575 -22.49 26.80 4.57
C ARG A 575 -22.74 28.19 5.14
N LYS A 576 -22.34 29.26 4.43
CA LYS A 576 -22.26 30.62 4.95
C LYS A 576 -23.18 31.62 4.25
N THR A 577 -23.70 31.35 3.06
CA THR A 577 -24.48 32.36 2.30
C THR A 577 -25.78 31.81 1.70
N LYS A 578 -26.87 32.62 1.80
CA LYS A 578 -28.24 32.30 1.36
C LYS A 578 -28.57 32.48 -0.15
N PRO A 579 -27.86 33.24 -1.01
CA PRO A 579 -28.35 33.53 -2.37
C PRO A 579 -27.85 32.55 -3.45
N ILE A 580 -27.56 31.29 -3.08
CA ILE A 580 -26.81 30.35 -3.95
C ILE A 580 -27.73 29.36 -4.72
N LYS A 581 -29.05 29.44 -4.54
CA LYS A 581 -30.00 28.52 -5.19
C LYS A 581 -30.03 28.63 -6.74
N GLU A 582 -29.46 29.71 -7.29
CA GLU A 582 -29.53 30.02 -8.71
C GLU A 582 -28.41 29.40 -9.55
N LEU A 583 -27.25 29.07 -8.96
CA LEU A 583 -26.14 28.47 -9.71
C LEU A 583 -26.43 27.03 -10.14
N LYS A 584 -25.77 26.62 -11.23
CA LYS A 584 -25.94 25.30 -11.85
C LYS A 584 -24.59 24.62 -12.10
N GLY A 585 -24.54 23.32 -11.86
CA GLY A 585 -23.39 22.46 -12.11
C GLY A 585 -23.38 21.95 -13.56
N PHE A 586 -22.30 22.21 -14.28
CA PHE A 586 -22.01 21.66 -15.60
C PHE A 586 -20.88 20.64 -15.50
N PHE A 587 -20.93 19.58 -16.29
CA PHE A 587 -19.94 18.49 -16.24
C PHE A 587 -18.71 18.83 -17.08
N THR A 588 -17.52 18.51 -16.57
CA THR A 588 -16.25 18.62 -17.30
C THR A 588 -15.84 17.27 -17.87
N LYS A 589 -14.79 17.25 -18.69
CA LYS A 589 -14.21 16.01 -19.25
C LYS A 589 -13.79 15.00 -18.17
N GLU A 590 -13.41 15.45 -16.98
CA GLU A 590 -13.05 14.59 -15.85
C GLU A 590 -14.23 13.75 -15.31
N ALA A 591 -15.47 14.11 -15.64
CA ALA A 591 -16.68 13.34 -15.32
C ALA A 591 -17.03 12.27 -16.38
N GLU A 592 -16.27 12.17 -17.47
CA GLU A 592 -16.59 11.30 -18.62
C GLU A 592 -16.70 9.82 -18.23
N TRP A 593 -15.90 9.38 -17.26
CA TRP A 593 -15.97 8.01 -16.74
C TRP A 593 -17.33 7.67 -16.13
N GLU A 594 -17.94 8.60 -15.37
CA GLU A 594 -19.29 8.41 -14.80
C GLU A 594 -20.36 8.27 -15.88
N PHE A 595 -20.20 8.96 -17.01
CA PHE A 595 -21.10 8.83 -18.16
C PHE A 595 -20.86 7.52 -18.92
N GLY A 596 -19.60 7.13 -19.13
CA GLY A 596 -19.23 5.86 -19.77
C GLY A 596 -19.72 4.63 -19.00
N MET A 597 -19.79 4.69 -17.66
CA MET A 597 -20.43 3.63 -16.88
C MET A 597 -21.91 3.48 -17.19
N MET A 598 -22.63 4.58 -17.40
CA MET A 598 -24.07 4.57 -17.65
C MET A 598 -24.42 4.20 -19.09
N PHE A 599 -23.52 4.46 -20.05
CA PHE A 599 -23.71 4.20 -21.48
C PHE A 599 -22.56 3.35 -22.04
N PRO A 600 -22.47 2.07 -21.62
CA PRO A 600 -21.44 1.17 -22.11
C PRO A 600 -21.43 1.01 -23.64
#